data_AF-A0A967HGA7-F1
#
_entry.id   AF-A0A967HGA7-F1
#
_cell.length_a   1.000
_cell.length_b   1.000
_cell.length_c   1.000
_cell.angle_alpha   90.00
_cell.angle_beta   90.00
_cell.angle_gamma   90.00
#
_symmetry.space_group_name_H-M   'P 1'
#
loop_
_entity.id
_entity.type
_entity.pdbx_description
1 polymer ?
#
loop_
_entity_poly.entity_id
_entity_poly.type
_entity_poly.pdbx_seq_one_letter_code
_entity_poly.pdbx_strand_id
1 'polypeptide(L)'
;MRAMLAYAGATLALLGGMAAAVVALVGPADPRAVWLAAGVAWPVQLAAFAALVRVREGSGFVVGWALGMALRFAVVVVVAIAVTRSEALDPATALVSLVGFVFVLVLLEPLFLRLAD
;
A
#
# COMPACT_ATOMS: atom_id res chain seq x y z
N MET A 1 -18.67 -4.88 -5.77
CA MET A 1 -17.68 -5.21 -6.83
C MET A 1 -17.19 -3.98 -7.60
N ARG A 2 -18.05 -3.06 -8.05
CA ARG A 2 -17.62 -1.84 -8.77
C ARG A 2 -16.60 -0.98 -7.99
N ALA A 3 -16.87 -0.70 -6.71
CA ALA A 3 -15.92 0.03 -5.84
C ALA A 3 -14.56 -0.67 -5.75
N MET A 4 -14.53 -2.00 -5.70
CA MET A 4 -13.29 -2.77 -5.59
C MET A 4 -12.46 -2.73 -6.89
N LEU A 5 -13.12 -2.87 -8.04
CA LEU A 5 -12.46 -2.77 -9.34
C LEU A 5 -11.94 -1.36 -9.61
N ALA A 6 -12.74 -0.34 -9.29
CA ALA A 6 -12.33 1.05 -9.42
C ALA A 6 -11.15 1.38 -8.50
N TYR A 7 -11.21 0.92 -7.25
CA TYR A 7 -10.11 1.10 -6.30
C TYR A 7 -8.84 0.36 -6.75
N ALA A 8 -8.97 -0.89 -7.22
CA ALA A 8 -7.82 -1.66 -7.68
C ALA A 8 -7.14 -1.02 -8.90
N GLY A 9 -7.91 -0.56 -9.88
CA GLY A 9 -7.37 0.15 -11.04
C GLY A 9 -6.72 1.48 -10.68
N ALA A 10 -7.38 2.30 -9.85
CA ALA A 10 -6.87 3.60 -9.44
C ALA A 10 -5.58 3.49 -8.61
N THR A 11 -5.56 2.58 -7.64
CA THR A 11 -4.37 2.35 -6.80
C THR A 11 -3.21 1.75 -7.59
N LEU A 12 -3.47 0.86 -8.55
CA LEU A 12 -2.44 0.31 -9.44
C LEU A 12 -1.81 1.42 -10.31
N ALA A 13 -2.65 2.24 -10.93
CA ALA A 13 -2.19 3.37 -11.75
C ALA A 13 -1.40 4.39 -10.92
N LEU A 14 -1.90 4.73 -9.74
CA LEU A 14 -1.24 5.66 -8.82
C LEU A 14 0.11 5.12 -8.36
N LEU A 15 0.18 3.86 -7.92
CA LEU A 15 1.45 3.25 -7.50
C LEU A 15 2.44 3.14 -8.64
N GLY A 16 2.00 2.71 -9.82
CA GLY A 16 2.86 2.63 -10.99
C GLY A 16 3.42 4.00 -11.38
N GLY A 17 2.57 5.03 -11.39
CA GLY A 17 2.97 6.41 -11.65
C GLY A 17 3.92 6.97 -10.59
N MET A 18 3.64 6.75 -9.31
CA MET A 18 4.50 7.18 -8.21
C MET A 18 5.85 6.47 -8.22
N ALA A 19 5.88 5.15 -8.42
CA ALA A 19 7.13 4.39 -8.49
C ALA A 19 7.98 4.85 -9.67
N ALA A 20 7.37 5.04 -10.85
CA ALA A 20 8.04 5.61 -12.01
C ALA A 20 8.58 7.03 -11.74
N ALA A 21 7.78 7.88 -11.10
CA ALA A 21 8.19 9.24 -10.75
C ALA A 21 9.34 9.26 -9.74
N VAL A 22 9.32 8.41 -8.70
CA VAL A 22 10.41 8.28 -7.74
C VAL A 22 11.70 7.84 -8.46
N VAL A 23 11.62 6.82 -9.31
CA VAL A 23 12.79 6.34 -10.07
C VAL A 23 13.33 7.43 -10.99
N ALA A 24 12.47 8.16 -11.71
CA ALA A 24 12.89 9.15 -12.68
C ALA A 24 13.39 10.47 -12.06
N LEU A 25 12.77 10.92 -10.97
CA LEU A 25 13.00 12.26 -10.40
C LEU A 25 13.95 12.25 -9.20
N VAL A 26 13.90 11.20 -8.37
CA VAL A 26 14.73 11.11 -7.16
C VAL A 26 16.06 10.41 -7.46
N GLY A 27 16.08 9.47 -8.41
CA GLY A 27 17.28 8.68 -8.72
C GLY A 27 17.75 7.86 -7.50
N PRO A 28 16.89 7.00 -6.92
CA PRO A 28 17.23 6.23 -5.73
C PRO A 28 18.41 5.29 -5.99
N ALA A 29 19.17 4.97 -4.93
CA ALA A 29 20.32 4.07 -5.00
C ALA A 29 19.96 2.68 -5.56
N ASP A 30 18.75 2.20 -5.26
CA ASP A 30 18.21 0.96 -5.78
C ASP A 30 16.77 1.12 -6.33
N PRO A 31 16.61 1.34 -7.64
CA PRO A 31 15.30 1.42 -8.28
C PRO A 31 14.44 0.16 -8.12
N ARG A 32 15.04 -1.03 -7.94
CA ARG A 32 14.30 -2.29 -7.80
C ARG A 32 13.58 -2.34 -6.47
N ALA A 33 14.18 -1.78 -5.42
CA ALA A 33 13.56 -1.64 -4.10
C ALA A 33 12.27 -0.79 -4.13
N VAL A 34 12.21 0.23 -4.98
CA VAL A 34 11.00 1.04 -5.19
C VAL A 34 9.88 0.21 -5.83
N TRP A 35 10.19 -0.53 -6.89
CA TRP A 35 9.19 -1.38 -7.56
C TRP A 35 8.73 -2.55 -6.68
N LEU A 36 9.63 -3.13 -5.89
CA LEU A 36 9.26 -4.11 -4.87
C LEU A 36 8.26 -3.52 -3.86
N ALA A 37 8.56 -2.32 -3.34
CA ALA A 37 7.67 -1.63 -2.41
C ALA A 37 6.28 -1.40 -3.00
N ALA A 38 6.20 -0.95 -4.26
CA ALA A 38 4.92 -0.79 -4.96
C ALA A 38 4.18 -2.13 -5.12
N GLY A 39 4.90 -3.18 -5.52
CA GLY A 39 4.37 -4.53 -5.69
C GLY A 39 3.85 -5.16 -4.40
N VAL A 40 4.45 -4.84 -3.25
CA VAL A 40 3.98 -5.28 -1.93
C VAL A 40 2.81 -4.42 -1.43
N ALA A 41 2.90 -3.11 -1.58
CA ALA A 41 1.87 -2.18 -1.12
C ALA A 41 0.50 -2.47 -1.75
N TRP A 42 0.47 -2.79 -3.05
CA TRP A 42 -0.78 -3.00 -3.78
C TRP A 42 -1.66 -4.15 -3.23
N PRO A 43 -1.20 -5.41 -3.15
CA PRO A 43 -2.03 -6.51 -2.63
C PRO A 43 -2.43 -6.31 -1.16
N VAL A 44 -1.54 -5.76 -0.34
CA VAL A 44 -1.83 -5.43 1.08
C VAL A 44 -2.96 -4.42 1.17
N GLN A 45 -2.91 -3.40 0.33
CA GLN A 45 -3.94 -2.37 0.31
C GLN A 45 -5.28 -2.93 -0.17
N LEU A 46 -5.29 -3.80 -1.19
CA LEU A 46 -6.51 -4.45 -1.65
C LEU A 46 -7.12 -5.34 -0.56
N ALA A 47 -6.30 -6.10 0.15
CA ALA A 47 -6.76 -6.94 1.26
C ALA A 47 -7.36 -6.09 2.40
N ALA A 48 -6.67 -5.02 2.80
CA ALA A 48 -7.14 -4.11 3.84
C ALA A 48 -8.46 -3.41 3.46
N PHE A 49 -8.54 -2.87 2.25
CA PHE A 49 -9.75 -2.21 1.76
C PHE A 49 -10.92 -3.20 1.60
N ALA A 50 -10.66 -4.40 1.10
CA ALA A 50 -11.69 -5.43 0.98
C ALA A 50 -12.20 -5.90 2.35
N ALA A 51 -11.35 -5.94 3.38
CA ALA A 51 -11.77 -6.19 4.76
C ALA A 51 -12.63 -5.04 5.28
N LEU A 52 -12.18 -3.79 5.11
CA LEU A 52 -12.90 -2.59 5.54
C LEU A 52 -14.31 -2.51 4.94
N VAL A 53 -14.45 -2.72 3.62
CA VAL A 53 -15.74 -2.70 2.93
C VAL A 53 -16.75 -3.70 3.51
N ARG A 54 -16.28 -4.85 4.02
CA ARG A 54 -17.14 -5.90 4.60
C ARG A 54 -17.66 -5.56 5.98
N VAL A 55 -16.93 -4.75 6.75
CA VAL A 55 -17.25 -4.48 8.16
C VAL A 55 -17.63 -3.03 8.41
N ARG A 56 -17.81 -2.20 7.37
CA ARG A 56 -17.92 -0.74 7.50
C ARG A 56 -19.15 -0.19 8.22
N GLU A 57 -20.15 -1.02 8.53
CA GLU A 57 -21.39 -0.57 9.16
C GLU A 57 -21.22 -0.33 10.68
N GLY A 58 -21.81 0.76 11.19
CA GLY A 58 -21.79 1.09 12.62
C GLY A 58 -20.37 1.20 13.21
N SER A 59 -20.11 0.51 14.32
CA SER A 59 -18.79 0.47 14.96
C SER A 59 -17.76 -0.35 14.19
N GLY A 60 -18.18 -1.15 13.20
CA GLY A 60 -17.29 -2.02 12.47
C GLY A 60 -16.30 -1.27 11.57
N PHE A 61 -16.60 -0.04 11.16
CA PHE A 61 -15.67 0.82 10.41
C PHE A 61 -14.34 0.99 11.14
N VAL A 62 -14.39 1.36 12.43
CA VAL A 62 -13.19 1.60 13.24
C VAL A 62 -12.39 0.31 13.41
N VAL A 63 -13.07 -0.83 13.60
CA VAL A 63 -12.44 -2.15 13.72
C VAL A 63 -11.75 -2.55 12.41
N GLY A 64 -12.44 -2.44 11.28
CA GLY A 64 -11.89 -2.76 9.96
C GLY A 64 -10.70 -1.87 9.60
N TRP A 65 -10.79 -0.59 9.93
CA TRP A 65 -9.69 0.36 9.70
C TRP A 65 -8.48 0.03 10.57
N ALA A 66 -8.69 -0.23 11.87
CA ALA A 66 -7.62 -0.60 12.80
C ALA A 66 -6.94 -1.91 12.38
N LEU A 67 -7.71 -2.92 11.96
CA LEU A 67 -7.18 -4.18 11.41
C LEU A 67 -6.38 -3.96 10.13
N GLY A 68 -6.88 -3.12 9.21
CA GLY A 68 -6.13 -2.74 8.02
C GLY A 68 -4.82 -2.04 8.36
N MET A 69 -4.81 -1.21 9.39
CA MET A 69 -3.59 -0.54 9.86
C MET A 69 -2.60 -1.54 10.48
N ALA A 70 -3.09 -2.48 11.30
CA ALA A 70 -2.26 -3.55 11.86
C ALA A 70 -1.62 -4.40 10.75
N LEU A 71 -2.36 -4.75 9.70
CA LEU A 71 -1.85 -5.47 8.53
C LEU A 71 -0.72 -4.70 7.83
N ARG A 72 -0.87 -3.38 7.65
CA ARG A 72 0.14 -2.52 7.02
C ARG A 72 1.42 -2.44 7.84
N PHE A 73 1.30 -2.24 9.15
CA PHE A 73 2.48 -2.26 10.03
C PHE A 73 3.15 -3.63 10.03
N ALA A 74 2.38 -4.72 10.07
CA ALA A 74 2.91 -6.06 9.95
C ALA A 74 3.69 -6.26 8.66
N VAL A 75 3.19 -5.76 7.52
CA VAL A 75 3.91 -5.90 6.24
C VAL A 75 5.20 -5.08 6.22
N VAL A 76 5.23 -3.89 6.81
CA VAL A 76 6.45 -3.09 6.94
C VAL A 76 7.50 -3.85 7.75
N VAL A 77 7.11 -4.47 8.85
CA VAL A 77 8.02 -5.30 9.67
C VAL A 77 8.52 -6.52 8.89
N VAL A 78 7.63 -7.23 8.19
CA VAL A 78 8.01 -8.40 7.37
C VAL A 78 8.99 -8.00 6.26
N VAL A 79 8.72 -6.92 5.55
CA VAL A 79 9.61 -6.41 4.50
C VAL A 79 10.94 -5.97 5.11
N ALA A 80 10.95 -5.27 6.25
CA ALA A 80 12.17 -4.87 6.94
C ALA A 80 13.06 -6.07 7.27
N ILE A 81 12.48 -7.15 7.82
CA ILE A 81 13.22 -8.39 8.10
C ILE A 81 13.73 -9.02 6.81
N ALA A 82 12.93 -9.05 5.74
CA ALA A 82 13.31 -9.68 4.49
C ALA A 82 14.46 -8.95 3.78
N VAL A 83 14.40 -7.61 3.69
CA VAL A 83 15.43 -6.82 3.00
C VAL A 83 16.73 -6.76 3.79
N THR A 84 16.66 -6.69 5.13
CA THR A 84 17.86 -6.67 5.98
C THR A 84 18.59 -8.01 6.04
N ARG A 85 17.88 -9.14 5.87
CA ARG A 85 18.50 -10.47 5.88
C ARG A 85 19.02 -10.95 4.53
N SER A 86 18.47 -10.44 3.42
CA SER A 86 18.85 -10.91 2.08
C SER A 86 20.03 -10.14 1.49
N GLU A 87 20.30 -8.92 1.96
CA GLU A 87 21.29 -7.98 1.40
C GLU A 87 21.11 -7.71 -0.11
N ALA A 88 19.99 -8.14 -0.68
CA ALA A 88 19.74 -8.14 -2.13
C ALA A 88 19.21 -6.79 -2.63
N LEU A 89 18.63 -5.99 -1.74
CA LEU A 89 18.01 -4.70 -2.01
C LEU A 89 18.38 -3.69 -0.93
N ASP A 90 18.49 -2.42 -1.28
CA ASP A 90 18.75 -1.36 -0.31
C ASP A 90 17.56 -1.21 0.68
N PRO A 91 17.77 -1.49 1.99
CA PRO A 91 16.70 -1.45 2.97
C PRO A 91 16.06 -0.06 3.12
N ALA A 92 16.85 1.01 3.04
CA ALA A 92 16.37 2.37 3.19
C ALA A 92 15.40 2.73 2.06
N THR A 93 15.82 2.51 0.81
CA THR A 93 14.98 2.76 -0.37
C THR A 93 13.70 1.93 -0.33
N ALA A 94 13.78 0.64 0.04
CA ALA A 94 12.61 -0.24 0.11
C ALA A 94 11.59 0.23 1.15
N LEU A 95 12.04 0.50 2.38
CA LEU A 95 11.16 0.82 3.50
C LEU A 95 10.54 2.21 3.38
N VAL A 96 11.31 3.21 2.97
CA VAL A 96 10.79 4.58 2.75
C VAL A 96 9.75 4.58 1.64
N SER A 97 10.03 3.88 0.53
CA SER A 97 9.07 3.75 -0.58
C SER A 97 7.80 3.04 -0.13
N LEU A 98 7.93 1.91 0.60
CA LEU A 98 6.78 1.13 1.06
C LEU A 98 5.87 1.94 1.97
N VAL A 99 6.44 2.61 2.99
CA VAL A 99 5.67 3.42 3.93
C VAL A 99 5.01 4.60 3.22
N GLY A 100 5.73 5.29 2.34
CA GLY A 100 5.20 6.41 1.56
C GLY A 100 4.04 5.99 0.65
N PHE A 101 4.18 4.86 -0.04
CA PHE A 101 3.13 4.30 -0.89
C PHE A 101 1.91 3.88 -0.08
N VAL A 102 2.09 3.11 0.99
CA VAL A 102 0.98 2.71 1.87
C VAL A 102 0.24 3.92 2.42
N PHE A 103 0.96 4.96 2.84
CA PHE A 103 0.37 6.20 3.35
C PHE A 103 -0.52 6.86 2.30
N VAL A 104 -0.01 7.08 1.08
CA VAL A 104 -0.80 7.69 0.00
C VAL A 104 -2.03 6.86 -0.36
N LEU A 105 -1.90 5.53 -0.37
CA LEU A 105 -3.02 4.64 -0.63
C LEU A 105 -4.12 4.70 0.44
N VAL A 106 -3.75 4.86 1.72
CA VAL A 106 -4.69 5.04 2.82
C VAL A 106 -5.47 6.36 2.65
N LEU A 107 -4.81 7.44 2.22
CA LEU A 107 -5.50 8.71 1.92
C LEU A 107 -6.53 8.59 0.80
N LEU A 108 -6.35 7.62 -0.11
CA LEU A 108 -7.28 7.36 -1.20
C LEU A 108 -8.52 6.59 -0.75
N GLU A 109 -8.45 5.81 0.33
CA GLU A 109 -9.56 4.94 0.78
C GLU A 109 -10.91 5.67 0.96
N PRO A 110 -10.98 6.85 1.63
CA PRO A 110 -12.25 7.54 1.87
C PRO A 110 -12.97 7.94 0.59
N LEU A 111 -12.23 8.19 -0.50
CA LEU A 111 -12.81 8.58 -1.79
C LEU A 111 -13.58 7.41 -2.42
N PHE A 112 -13.08 6.19 -2.27
CA PHE A 112 -13.67 4.99 -2.87
C PHE A 112 -14.68 4.30 -1.95
N LEU A 113 -14.62 4.53 -0.64
CA LEU A 113 -15.66 4.07 0.28
C LEU A 113 -17.04 4.65 -0.08
N ARG A 114 -17.10 5.92 -0.52
CA ARG A 114 -18.34 6.56 -1.00
C ARG A 114 -18.94 5.90 -2.23
N LEU A 115 -18.14 5.19 -3.03
CA LEU A 115 -18.60 4.45 -4.21
C LEU A 115 -19.09 3.04 -3.88
N ALA A 116 -18.92 2.62 -2.63
CA ALA A 116 -19.32 1.31 -2.15
C ALA A 116 -20.74 1.32 -1.54
N ASP A 117 -21.31 2.51 -1.30
CA ASP A 117 -22.70 2.78 -0.94
C ASP A 117 -23.60 2.76 -2.20
#